data_AF-A0A1L9SUL9-F1
#
_entry.id   AF-A0A1L9SUL9-F1
#
_cell.length_a   1.000
_cell.length_b   1.000
_cell.length_c   1.000
_cell.angle_alpha   90.00
_cell.angle_beta   90.00
_cell.angle_gamma   90.00
#
_symmetry.space_group_name_H-M   'P 1'
#
loop_
_entity.id
_entity.type
_entity.pdbx_description
1 polymer ?
#
loop_
_entity_poly.entity_id
_entity_poly.type
_entity_poly.pdbx_seq_one_letter_code
_entity_poly.pdbx_strand_id
1 'polypeptide(L)'
;MLSFTTDVRMEKLQEINSRSGHAVEAVFWLRDMATQWRVKGLAFGIGAAREEEGEQTARAEIKKAMRVKAGSEEGSQSTWSWEREVTTYFANHTPVMRGSFKNPPPGRPRSEIPSDPALKLGQKVEDLHDPVARKNFRVVVIRPVEVDRLDLADYEQPRRWKWRLTNADSVYDGDESGDWEEVELWP
;
A
#
# COMPACT_ATOMS: atom_id res chain seq x y z
N MET A 1 8.08 -3.43 -3.73
CA MET A 1 6.76 -3.36 -3.04
C MET A 1 5.89 -2.36 -3.77
N LEU A 2 4.57 -2.57 -3.75
CA LEU A 2 3.59 -1.61 -4.29
C LEU A 2 2.98 -0.83 -3.14
N SER A 3 2.64 0.43 -3.36
CA SER A 3 2.03 1.26 -2.32
C SER A 3 0.94 2.15 -2.88
N PHE A 4 -0.08 2.40 -2.08
CA PHE A 4 -1.15 3.34 -2.39
C PHE A 4 -1.62 4.03 -1.11
N THR A 5 -2.34 5.14 -1.25
CA THR A 5 -2.89 5.88 -0.11
C THR A 5 -4.39 5.67 0.01
N THR A 6 -4.91 5.69 1.23
CA THR A 6 -6.33 5.53 1.50
C THR A 6 -6.73 6.24 2.77
N ASP A 7 -8.03 6.45 2.94
CA ASP A 7 -8.61 6.92 4.20
C ASP A 7 -8.86 5.73 5.13
N VAL A 8 -8.53 5.87 6.42
CA VAL A 8 -8.71 4.83 7.45
C VAL A 8 -10.17 4.43 7.64
N ARG A 9 -11.10 5.32 7.29
CA ARG A 9 -12.55 5.13 7.43
C ARG A 9 -13.15 4.36 6.24
N MET A 10 -12.36 4.04 5.21
CA MET A 10 -12.82 3.18 4.12
C MET A 10 -12.83 1.72 4.56
N GLU A 11 -13.87 0.98 4.12
CA GLU A 11 -14.06 -0.44 4.45
C GLU A 11 -12.85 -1.30 4.11
N LYS A 12 -12.15 -1.00 3.01
CA LYS A 12 -11.02 -1.79 2.51
C LYS A 12 -9.94 -2.08 3.56
N LEU A 13 -9.65 -1.17 4.51
CA LEU A 13 -8.65 -1.46 5.55
C LEU A 13 -9.16 -2.47 6.57
N GLN A 14 -10.44 -2.41 6.92
CA GLN A 14 -11.06 -3.41 7.79
C GLN A 14 -11.11 -4.78 7.09
N GLU A 15 -11.36 -4.81 5.78
CA GLU A 15 -11.36 -6.04 4.99
C GLU A 15 -9.96 -6.65 4.91
N ILE A 16 -8.92 -5.83 4.70
CA ILE A 16 -7.52 -6.25 4.74
C ILE A 16 -7.17 -6.83 6.11
N ASN A 17 -7.47 -6.12 7.20
CA ASN A 17 -7.01 -6.51 8.53
C ASN A 17 -7.81 -7.69 9.12
N SER A 18 -9.13 -7.73 8.95
CA SER A 18 -9.99 -8.63 9.71
C SER A 18 -10.63 -9.75 8.89
N ARG A 19 -10.80 -9.58 7.57
CA ARG A 19 -11.50 -10.58 6.73
C ARG A 19 -10.55 -11.43 5.91
N SER A 20 -9.49 -10.84 5.38
CA SER A 20 -8.57 -11.50 4.45
C SER A 20 -7.25 -11.95 5.09
N GLY A 21 -7.01 -11.63 6.37
CA GLY A 21 -5.74 -11.91 7.02
C GLY A 21 -4.57 -11.24 6.28
N HIS A 22 -4.77 -10.00 5.84
CA HIS A 22 -3.87 -9.20 5.01
C HIS A 22 -3.74 -9.62 3.55
N ALA A 23 -4.33 -10.73 3.11
CA ALA A 23 -4.22 -11.18 1.73
C ALA A 23 -4.89 -10.21 0.74
N VAL A 24 -4.16 -9.81 -0.29
CA VAL A 24 -4.66 -8.94 -1.37
C VAL A 24 -4.23 -9.43 -2.74
N GLU A 25 -4.99 -9.05 -3.76
CA GLU A 25 -4.59 -9.13 -5.15
C GLU A 25 -4.87 -7.78 -5.83
N ALA A 26 -3.82 -7.16 -6.39
CA ALA A 26 -3.95 -5.97 -7.22
C ALA A 26 -3.92 -6.37 -8.70
N VAL A 27 -4.85 -5.84 -9.50
CA VAL A 27 -4.93 -6.12 -10.94
C VAL A 27 -4.72 -4.82 -11.71
N PHE A 28 -3.77 -4.84 -12.64
CA PHE A 28 -3.51 -3.75 -13.59
C PHE A 28 -3.82 -4.25 -14.99
N TRP A 29 -4.75 -3.57 -15.67
CA TRP A 29 -5.03 -3.80 -17.08
C TRP A 29 -4.48 -2.64 -17.91
N LEU A 30 -3.45 -2.92 -18.71
CA LEU A 30 -2.83 -1.96 -19.61
C LEU A 30 -3.46 -2.12 -21.00
N ARG A 31 -4.58 -1.41 -21.21
CA ARG A 31 -5.43 -1.52 -22.40
C ARG A 31 -4.64 -1.44 -23.71
N ASP A 32 -3.77 -0.44 -23.84
CA ASP A 32 -3.05 -0.17 -25.09
C ASP A 32 -1.98 -1.24 -25.40
N MET A 33 -1.57 -2.01 -24.39
CA MET A 33 -0.64 -3.13 -24.52
C MET A 33 -1.35 -4.48 -24.51
N ALA A 34 -2.69 -4.49 -24.35
CA ALA A 34 -3.47 -5.71 -24.09
C ALA A 34 -2.86 -6.63 -23.01
N THR A 35 -2.21 -6.06 -21.99
CA THR A 35 -1.49 -6.81 -20.95
C THR A 35 -2.17 -6.66 -19.59
N GLN A 36 -2.38 -7.77 -18.89
CA GLN A 36 -2.81 -7.80 -17.49
C GLN A 36 -1.64 -8.16 -16.58
N TRP A 37 -1.51 -7.44 -15.46
CA TRP A 37 -0.65 -7.82 -14.34
C TRP A 37 -1.52 -8.08 -13.12
N ARG A 38 -1.32 -9.21 -12.44
CA ARG A 38 -1.93 -9.53 -11.15
C ARG A 38 -0.82 -9.67 -10.12
N VAL A 39 -0.94 -8.96 -9.00
CA VAL A 39 0.05 -8.97 -7.93
C VAL A 39 -0.63 -9.43 -6.66
N LYS A 40 -0.32 -10.64 -6.21
CA LYS A 40 -0.81 -11.20 -4.95
C LYS A 40 0.22 -10.99 -3.86
N GLY A 41 -0.26 -10.73 -2.65
CA GLY A 41 0.61 -10.46 -1.53
C GLY A 41 -0.13 -10.23 -0.22
N LEU A 42 0.62 -9.73 0.75
CA LEU A 42 0.06 -9.25 2.02
C LEU A 42 0.11 -7.73 2.06
N ALA A 43 -0.98 -7.09 2.50
CA ALA A 43 -1.10 -5.64 2.61
C ALA A 43 -1.12 -5.17 4.06
N PHE A 44 -0.35 -4.11 4.32
CA PHE A 44 -0.21 -3.52 5.64
C PHE A 44 -0.40 -2.00 5.56
N GLY A 45 -1.28 -1.46 6.38
CA GLY A 45 -1.53 -0.02 6.48
C GLY A 45 -0.65 0.62 7.55
N ILE A 46 0.03 1.72 7.20
CA ILE A 46 0.83 2.56 8.11
C ILE A 46 0.35 4.00 8.11
N GLY A 47 0.73 4.76 9.14
CA GLY A 47 0.34 6.15 9.36
C GLY A 47 -0.65 6.36 10.51
N ALA A 48 -0.89 5.33 11.33
CA ALA A 48 -1.52 5.47 12.62
C ALA A 48 -0.50 5.94 13.68
N ALA A 49 -0.92 6.10 14.95
CA ALA A 49 0.01 6.46 16.02
C ALA A 49 1.01 5.31 16.26
N ARG A 50 2.25 5.67 16.63
CA ARG A 50 3.35 4.70 16.77
C ARG A 50 3.10 3.66 17.87
N GLU A 51 2.30 4.05 18.86
CA GLU A 51 1.94 3.24 20.02
C GLU A 51 0.84 2.22 19.68
N GLU A 52 0.15 2.35 18.55
CA GLU A 52 -0.87 1.41 18.13
C GLU A 52 -0.25 0.07 17.69
N GLU A 53 -0.73 -1.03 18.26
CA GLU A 53 -0.24 -2.39 17.96
C GLU A 53 -0.30 -2.71 16.46
N GLY A 54 -1.37 -2.28 15.78
CA GLY A 54 -1.52 -2.46 14.34
C GLY A 54 -0.43 -1.76 13.52
N GLU A 55 0.01 -0.57 13.94
CA GLU A 55 1.10 0.18 13.28
C GLU A 55 2.45 -0.53 13.46
N GLN A 56 2.72 -1.03 14.67
CA GLN A 56 3.97 -1.73 14.97
C GLN A 56 4.10 -3.04 14.19
N THR A 57 3.02 -3.83 14.17
CA THR A 57 2.94 -5.08 13.40
C THR A 57 3.08 -4.81 11.90
N ALA A 58 2.36 -3.81 11.37
CA ALA A 58 2.46 -3.42 9.96
C ALA A 58 3.90 -3.05 9.56
N ARG A 59 4.57 -2.21 10.36
CA ARG A 59 5.97 -1.81 10.11
C ARG A 59 6.93 -2.98 10.17
N ALA A 60 6.75 -3.90 11.11
CA ALA A 60 7.57 -5.10 11.22
C ALA A 60 7.42 -6.00 9.97
N GLU A 61 6.17 -6.23 9.53
CA GLU A 61 5.88 -7.06 8.36
C GLU A 61 6.39 -6.46 7.04
N ILE A 62 6.34 -5.13 6.89
CA ILE A 62 6.90 -4.44 5.74
C ILE A 62 8.43 -4.54 5.76
N LYS A 63 9.05 -4.37 6.93
CA LYS A 63 10.52 -4.40 7.08
C LYS A 63 11.13 -5.72 6.62
N LYS A 64 10.41 -6.85 6.75
CA LYS A 64 10.83 -8.17 6.25
C LYS A 64 11.13 -8.20 4.74
N ALA A 65 10.50 -7.34 3.95
CA ALA A 65 10.73 -7.25 2.50
C ALA A 65 11.53 -6.00 2.07
N MET A 66 12.05 -5.23 3.02
CA MET A 66 12.88 -4.07 2.73
C MET A 66 14.33 -4.49 2.55
N ARG A 67 14.95 -4.07 1.45
CA ARG A 67 16.39 -4.25 1.24
C ARG A 67 17.16 -3.11 1.90
N VAL A 68 18.09 -3.43 2.80
CA VAL A 68 19.10 -2.48 3.26
C VAL A 68 20.19 -2.37 2.20
N LYS A 69 20.52 -1.15 1.77
CA LYS A 69 21.56 -0.94 0.77
C LYS A 69 22.95 -1.06 1.44
N ALA A 70 23.75 -2.05 1.03
CA ALA A 70 25.13 -2.18 1.51
C ALA A 70 25.96 -0.90 1.24
N GLY A 71 26.78 -0.48 2.20
CA GLY A 71 27.59 0.75 2.12
C GLY A 71 26.86 2.02 2.56
N SER A 72 25.62 1.91 3.05
CA SER A 72 24.96 2.99 3.76
C SER A 72 25.59 3.05 5.17
N GLU A 73 26.56 3.95 5.39
CA GLU A 73 27.17 4.18 6.72
C GLU A 73 26.06 4.29 7.79
N GLU A 74 26.33 3.91 9.05
CA GLU A 74 25.38 4.02 10.17
C GLU A 74 24.72 5.43 10.28
N GLY A 75 25.33 6.47 9.69
CA GLY A 75 24.76 7.81 9.53
C GLY A 75 23.63 7.97 8.48
N SER A 76 23.43 7.04 7.55
CA SER A 76 22.36 7.08 6.53
C SER A 76 21.05 6.43 6.97
N GLN A 77 21.09 5.53 7.96
CA GLN A 77 19.91 5.12 8.71
C GLN A 77 19.35 6.29 9.54
N SER A 78 20.15 7.31 9.87
CA SER A 78 19.69 8.47 10.63
C SER A 78 18.68 9.35 9.89
N THR A 79 18.59 9.24 8.56
CA THR A 79 17.74 10.10 7.71
C THR A 79 16.41 9.44 7.32
N TRP A 80 16.32 8.11 7.42
CA TRP A 80 15.14 7.34 7.06
C TRP A 80 14.30 7.04 8.30
N SER A 81 13.02 7.39 8.25
CA SER A 81 12.05 7.02 9.28
C SER A 81 10.70 6.76 8.65
N TRP A 82 9.90 5.91 9.30
CA TRP A 82 8.52 5.66 8.89
C TRP A 82 7.70 6.95 8.83
N GLU A 83 7.91 7.85 9.78
CA GLU A 83 7.22 9.13 9.87
C GLU A 83 7.56 10.02 8.66
N ARG A 84 8.84 10.03 8.23
CA ARG A 84 9.28 10.75 7.04
C ARG A 84 8.66 10.16 5.77
N GLU A 85 8.62 8.84 5.64
CA GLU A 85 8.00 8.17 4.48
C GLU A 85 6.50 8.46 4.40
N VAL A 86 5.74 8.27 5.49
CA VAL A 86 4.30 8.58 5.52
C VAL A 86 4.04 10.06 5.27
N THR A 87 4.91 10.95 5.74
CA THR A 87 4.81 12.40 5.44
C THR A 87 5.09 12.68 3.96
N THR A 88 6.07 11.99 3.37
CA THR A 88 6.40 12.12 1.94
C THR A 88 5.23 11.70 1.04
N TYR A 89 4.58 10.57 1.34
CA TYR A 89 3.37 10.17 0.61
C TYR A 89 2.24 11.20 0.72
N PHE A 90 2.06 11.80 1.89
CA PHE A 90 1.06 12.86 2.09
C PHE A 90 1.43 14.15 1.33
N ALA A 91 2.71 14.52 1.33
CA ALA A 91 3.22 15.68 0.62
C ALA A 91 3.08 15.56 -0.91
N ASN A 92 3.14 14.35 -1.46
CA ASN A 92 2.96 14.09 -2.90
C ASN A 92 1.52 14.33 -3.41
N HIS A 93 0.54 14.53 -2.51
CA HIS A 93 -0.82 14.88 -2.90
C HIS A 93 -0.91 16.39 -3.19
N THR A 94 -1.78 16.80 -4.11
CA THR A 94 -2.12 18.23 -4.24
C THR A 94 -2.83 18.71 -2.96
N PRO A 95 -2.87 20.02 -2.66
CA PRO A 95 -3.57 20.53 -1.49
C PRO A 95 -5.04 20.12 -1.41
N VAL A 96 -5.71 20.01 -2.57
CA VAL A 96 -7.09 19.53 -2.68
C VAL A 96 -7.19 18.04 -2.32
N MET A 97 -6.26 17.22 -2.81
CA MET A 97 -6.23 15.79 -2.48
C MET A 97 -5.86 15.55 -1.01
N ARG A 98 -4.98 16.36 -0.41
CA ARG A 98 -4.77 16.33 1.05
C ARG A 98 -6.05 16.68 1.80
N GLY A 99 -6.80 17.65 1.30
CA GLY A 99 -8.10 18.05 1.85
C GLY A 99 -9.17 16.96 1.80
N SER A 100 -9.08 15.97 0.90
CA SER A 100 -10.07 14.89 0.84
C SER A 100 -10.10 14.02 2.09
N PHE A 101 -9.00 13.94 2.85
CA PHE A 101 -8.95 13.25 4.15
C PHE A 101 -9.73 13.99 5.25
N LYS A 102 -10.19 15.22 4.98
CA LYS A 102 -11.12 15.99 5.83
C LYS A 102 -12.54 16.00 5.27
N ASN A 103 -12.86 15.13 4.31
CA ASN A 103 -14.24 14.97 3.86
C ASN A 103 -15.07 14.22 4.92
N PRO A 104 -16.41 14.32 4.84
CA PRO A 104 -17.31 13.39 5.50
C PRO A 104 -16.88 11.93 5.27
N PRO A 105 -17.11 11.01 6.22
CA PRO A 105 -16.70 9.61 6.07
C PRO A 105 -17.20 9.01 4.75
N PRO A 106 -16.34 8.33 3.98
CA PRO A 106 -16.71 7.74 2.71
C PRO A 106 -17.79 6.66 2.90
N GLY A 107 -18.66 6.48 1.91
CA GLY A 107 -19.74 5.48 1.95
C GLY A 107 -20.98 5.88 2.74
N ARG A 108 -20.99 7.03 3.43
CA ARG A 108 -22.18 7.53 4.13
C ARG A 108 -23.16 8.27 3.19
N PRO A 109 -24.47 8.23 3.47
CA PRO A 109 -25.46 8.99 2.71
C PRO A 109 -25.16 10.50 2.73
N ARG A 110 -25.34 11.18 1.59
CA ARG A 110 -25.10 12.64 1.50
C ARG A 110 -26.06 13.49 2.32
N SER A 111 -27.21 12.94 2.71
CA SER A 111 -28.18 13.59 3.60
C SER A 111 -27.71 13.62 5.06
N GLU A 112 -26.73 12.78 5.43
CA GLU A 112 -26.14 12.76 6.76
C GLU A 112 -25.11 13.89 6.87
N ILE A 113 -25.45 14.94 7.61
CA ILE A 113 -24.56 16.07 7.85
C ILE A 113 -23.58 15.67 8.96
N PRO A 114 -22.25 15.74 8.75
CA PRO A 114 -21.29 15.44 9.80
C PRO A 114 -21.49 16.35 11.02
N SER A 115 -21.44 15.76 12.20
CA SER A 115 -21.45 16.53 13.47
C SER A 115 -20.16 17.31 13.68
N ASP A 116 -19.04 16.83 13.14
CA ASP A 116 -17.75 17.51 13.19
C ASP A 116 -17.64 18.55 12.06
N PRO A 117 -17.60 19.87 12.37
CA PRO A 117 -17.51 20.93 11.37
C PRO A 117 -16.17 20.95 10.61
N ALA A 118 -15.15 20.24 11.10
CA ALA A 118 -13.89 20.05 10.36
C ALA A 118 -14.05 19.10 9.17
N LEU A 119 -15.13 18.30 9.14
CA LEU A 119 -15.42 17.35 8.08
C LEU A 119 -16.33 17.95 7.00
N LYS A 120 -15.73 18.55 5.96
CA LYS A 120 -16.46 19.17 4.84
C LYS A 120 -15.74 18.98 3.52
N LEU A 121 -16.51 19.06 2.42
CA LEU A 121 -16.00 18.91 1.06
C LEU A 121 -15.20 20.13 0.61
N GLY A 122 -14.30 19.93 -0.37
CA GLY A 122 -13.62 21.01 -1.10
C GLY A 122 -12.54 21.76 -0.32
N GLN A 123 -12.13 21.24 0.84
CA GLN A 123 -11.05 21.83 1.62
C GLN A 123 -9.71 21.71 0.89
N LYS A 124 -8.85 22.71 1.06
CA LYS A 124 -7.44 22.65 0.68
C LYS A 124 -6.61 22.57 1.95
N VAL A 125 -5.63 21.68 1.99
CA VAL A 125 -4.71 21.51 3.11
C VAL A 125 -3.29 21.73 2.60
N GLU A 126 -2.67 22.82 3.06
CA GLU A 126 -1.26 23.13 2.76
C GLU A 126 -0.32 22.58 3.84
N ASP A 127 -0.80 22.50 5.08
CA ASP A 127 -0.05 21.95 6.21
C ASP A 127 0.10 20.42 6.09
N LEU A 128 1.34 19.95 6.05
CA LEU A 128 1.68 18.52 6.01
C LEU A 128 1.37 17.80 7.33
N HIS A 129 1.14 18.55 8.40
CA HIS A 129 0.84 18.05 9.74
C HIS A 129 -0.60 18.33 10.19
N ASP A 130 -1.51 18.68 9.29
CA ASP A 130 -2.93 18.93 9.62
C ASP A 130 -3.50 17.73 10.41
N PRO A 131 -3.91 17.92 11.67
CA PRO A 131 -4.20 16.80 12.56
C PRO A 131 -5.44 16.01 12.12
N VAL A 132 -6.40 16.66 11.44
CA VAL A 132 -7.63 16.01 10.98
C VAL A 132 -7.35 15.15 9.75
N ALA A 133 -6.62 15.70 8.77
CA ALA A 133 -6.23 14.95 7.58
C ALA A 133 -5.31 13.78 7.93
N ARG A 134 -4.31 14.02 8.79
CA ARG A 134 -3.34 13.00 9.21
C ARG A 134 -3.97 11.86 10.00
N LYS A 135 -4.96 12.15 10.85
CA LYS A 135 -5.73 11.12 11.56
C LYS A 135 -6.37 10.11 10.60
N ASN A 136 -6.84 10.58 9.45
CA ASN A 136 -7.54 9.76 8.47
C ASN A 136 -6.63 9.17 7.38
N PHE A 137 -5.45 9.75 7.13
CA PHE A 137 -4.53 9.32 6.08
C PHE A 137 -3.82 8.02 6.42
N ARG A 138 -3.78 7.07 5.47
CA ARG A 138 -2.98 5.84 5.56
C ARG A 138 -2.21 5.59 4.27
N VAL A 139 -1.02 5.02 4.41
CA VAL A 139 -0.27 4.41 3.30
C VAL A 139 -0.41 2.90 3.43
N VAL A 140 -0.88 2.23 2.38
CA VAL A 140 -0.95 0.77 2.34
C VAL A 140 0.20 0.27 1.49
N VAL A 141 0.96 -0.68 2.02
CA VAL A 141 2.08 -1.33 1.33
C VAL A 141 1.73 -2.78 1.08
N ILE A 142 1.82 -3.22 -0.17
CA ILE A 142 1.67 -4.61 -0.58
C ILE A 142 3.07 -5.22 -0.68
N ARG A 143 3.30 -6.27 0.12
CA ARG A 143 4.42 -7.21 0.02
C ARG A 143 4.04 -8.33 -0.96
N PRO A 144 4.54 -8.32 -2.20
CA PRO A 144 4.19 -9.33 -3.19
C PRO A 144 4.78 -10.70 -2.81
N VAL A 145 4.01 -11.75 -3.09
CA VAL A 145 4.47 -13.16 -3.01
C VAL A 145 4.28 -13.90 -4.33
N GLU A 146 3.38 -13.40 -5.20
CA GLU A 146 3.17 -13.90 -6.56
C GLU A 146 2.85 -12.73 -7.49
N VAL A 147 3.42 -12.75 -8.69
CA VAL A 147 3.12 -11.84 -9.79
C VAL A 147 2.75 -12.67 -11.02
N ASP A 148 1.67 -12.32 -11.71
CA ASP A 148 1.19 -13.00 -12.91
C ASP A 148 1.04 -11.96 -14.02
N ARG A 149 1.63 -12.22 -15.18
CA ARG A 149 1.49 -11.38 -16.39
C ARG A 149 0.80 -12.20 -17.46
N LEU A 150 -0.36 -11.73 -17.92
CA LEU A 150 -1.03 -12.22 -19.13
C LEU A 150 -0.85 -11.18 -20.23
N ASP A 151 -0.20 -11.58 -21.32
CA ASP A 151 0.01 -10.76 -22.51
C ASP A 151 -0.89 -11.26 -23.65
N LEU A 152 -1.80 -10.39 -24.10
CA LEU A 152 -2.74 -10.62 -25.19
C LEU A 152 -2.46 -9.70 -26.39
N ALA A 153 -1.26 -9.12 -26.50
CA ALA A 153 -0.90 -8.26 -27.62
C ALA A 153 -0.97 -9.00 -28.97
N ASP A 154 -0.65 -10.30 -28.97
CA ASP A 154 -0.92 -11.23 -30.05
C ASP A 154 -2.00 -12.24 -29.60
N TYR A 155 -3.22 -12.08 -30.13
CA TYR A 155 -4.34 -12.96 -29.79
C TYR A 155 -4.22 -14.38 -30.36
N GLU A 156 -3.36 -14.60 -31.36
CA GLU A 156 -3.08 -15.96 -31.88
C GLU A 156 -2.06 -16.69 -31.02
N GLN A 157 -1.17 -15.94 -30.34
CA GLN A 157 -0.13 -16.47 -29.45
C GLN A 157 -0.10 -15.75 -28.09
N PRO A 158 -1.19 -15.82 -27.31
CA PRO A 158 -1.20 -15.28 -25.96
C PRO A 158 -0.14 -15.95 -25.08
N ARG A 159 0.48 -15.17 -24.19
CA ARG A 159 1.54 -15.65 -23.31
C ARG A 159 1.26 -15.30 -21.87
N ARG A 160 1.64 -16.19 -20.96
CA ARG A 160 1.45 -15.97 -19.53
C ARG A 160 2.68 -16.38 -18.74
N TRP A 161 3.11 -15.51 -17.84
CA TRP A 161 4.22 -15.76 -16.94
C TRP A 161 3.76 -15.60 -15.51
N LYS A 162 4.29 -16.44 -14.63
CA LYS A 162 4.07 -16.34 -13.20
C LYS A 162 5.41 -16.36 -12.49
N TRP A 163 5.60 -15.35 -11.65
CA TRP A 163 6.70 -15.28 -10.69
C TRP A 163 6.16 -15.59 -9.29
N ARG A 164 6.83 -16.47 -8.55
CA ARG A 164 6.51 -16.75 -7.15
C ARG A 164 7.77 -16.59 -6.30
N LEU A 165 7.61 -15.93 -5.16
CA LEU A 165 8.67 -15.80 -4.17
C LEU A 165 8.84 -17.14 -3.46
N THR A 166 10.03 -17.75 -3.53
CA THR A 166 10.39 -18.91 -2.72
C THR A 166 10.40 -18.50 -1.25
N ASN A 167 10.12 -19.42 -0.33
CA ASN A 167 10.24 -19.14 1.10
C ASN A 167 9.41 -17.94 1.59
N ALA A 168 8.29 -17.64 0.92
CA ALA A 168 7.42 -16.49 1.24
C ALA A 168 6.91 -16.47 2.69
N ASP A 169 6.82 -17.66 3.32
CA ASP A 169 6.36 -17.86 4.70
C ASP A 169 7.50 -17.95 5.73
N SER A 170 8.76 -18.16 5.31
CA SER A 170 9.91 -18.39 6.19
C SER A 170 10.84 -17.19 6.37
N VAL A 171 10.38 -15.98 6.02
CA VAL A 171 11.06 -14.70 6.27
C VAL A 171 10.97 -14.29 7.77
N TYR A 172 11.23 -15.25 8.67
CA TYR A 172 11.26 -15.05 10.13
C TYR A 172 12.67 -14.81 10.65
N ASP A 173 13.70 -15.33 9.97
CA ASP A 173 15.10 -15.22 10.40
C ASP A 173 15.94 -14.48 9.36
N GLY A 174 15.80 -13.16 9.34
CA GLY A 174 16.88 -12.17 9.15
C GLY A 174 17.85 -12.20 7.95
N ASP A 175 17.97 -13.26 7.15
CA ASP A 175 19.12 -13.43 6.26
C ASP A 175 18.86 -14.09 4.90
N GLU A 176 17.66 -14.64 4.64
CA GLU A 176 17.31 -15.15 3.30
C GLU A 176 16.05 -14.45 2.77
N SER A 177 16.25 -13.38 1.99
CA SER A 177 15.21 -12.91 1.08
C SER A 177 14.99 -14.01 0.05
N GLY A 178 13.78 -14.57 0.00
CA GLY A 178 13.42 -15.57 -1.01
C GLY A 178 13.76 -15.12 -2.44
N ASP A 179 14.07 -16.08 -3.29
CA ASP A 179 14.30 -15.86 -4.71
C ASP A 179 12.97 -15.88 -5.48
N TRP A 180 12.92 -15.23 -6.64
CA TRP A 180 11.75 -15.29 -7.52
C TRP A 180 11.93 -16.39 -8.56
N GLU A 181 11.03 -17.36 -8.55
CA GLU A 181 10.95 -18.40 -9.57
C GLU A 181 9.96 -17.98 -10.65
N GLU A 182 10.40 -18.01 -11.92
CA GLU A 182 9.59 -17.73 -13.10
C GLU A 182 9.14 -19.02 -13.79
N VAL A 183 7.86 -19.09 -14.15
CA VAL A 183 7.29 -20.18 -14.97
C VAL A 183 6.38 -19.59 -16.04
N GLU A 184 6.55 -20.04 -17.28
CA GLU A 184 5.61 -19.78 -18.37
C GLU A 184 4.42 -20.76 -18.27
N LEU A 185 3.21 -20.23 -18.42
CA LEU A 185 1.95 -20.94 -18.27
C LEU A 185 1.12 -20.81 -19.55
N TRP A 186 0.19 -21.75 -19.74
CA TRP A 186 -0.89 -21.53 -20.70
C TRP A 186 -1.74 -20.31 -20.27
N PRO A 187 -2.23 -19.50 -21.23
CA PRO A 187 -3.03 -18.30 -20.98
C PRO A 187 -4.19 -18.50 -19.99
#